data_AF-A0A9E2ML63-F1
#
_entry.id   AF-A0A9E2ML63-F1
#
_cell.length_a   1.000
_cell.length_b   1.000
_cell.length_c   1.000
_cell.angle_alpha   90.00
_cell.angle_beta   90.00
_cell.angle_gamma   90.00
#
_symmetry.space_group_name_H-M   'P 1'
#
loop_
_entity.id
_entity.type
_entity.pdbx_description
1 polymer ?
#
loop_
_entity_poly.entity_id
_entity_poly.type
_entity_poly.pdbx_seq_one_letter_code
_entity_poly.pdbx_strand_id
1 'polypeptide(L)'
;MKKFLVFYMFLCVLILGCCKITNAETVSQLLFSTEKSREEFAVEVTDILGKNWRTWQDNVRIDNIDVEGAQGFLFPGDLGREVLNLSDMMKSFDRTNKSQEYIVCVKAVLGALEYGMRSWQRGYSHKNIPFPRGASCTFTMPPCNNVPIAVESGKSLGDKNMTERDLYSYMLYRVPKNERYARGLLKSSAKAMSECFREWKETCFITGILAFGGIAPQPAPMGTGPGPVRGAKGKNGKLTGPYFNVLLMRERMLGYFDEQ
;
A
#
# COMPACT_ATOMS: atom_id res chain seq x y z
N MET A 1 -42.31 -58.29 -27.85
CA MET A 1 -42.53 -57.32 -26.74
C MET A 1 -41.26 -56.82 -26.03
N LYS A 2 -40.06 -57.38 -26.24
CA LYS A 2 -38.81 -56.88 -25.58
C LYS A 2 -38.13 -55.67 -26.26
N LYS A 3 -38.46 -55.34 -27.52
CA LYS A 3 -37.82 -54.23 -28.26
C LYS A 3 -38.42 -52.84 -27.98
N PHE A 4 -39.64 -52.76 -27.44
CA PHE A 4 -40.29 -51.49 -27.13
C PHE A 4 -39.83 -50.86 -25.80
N LEU A 5 -39.38 -51.68 -24.85
CA LEU A 5 -38.94 -51.18 -23.53
C LEU A 5 -37.59 -50.45 -23.58
N VAL A 6 -36.69 -50.87 -24.48
CA VAL A 6 -35.35 -50.28 -24.63
C VAL A 6 -35.43 -48.88 -25.24
N PHE A 7 -36.38 -48.66 -26.14
CA PHE A 7 -36.57 -47.35 -26.78
C PHE A 7 -37.13 -46.31 -25.80
N TYR A 8 -38.04 -46.71 -24.90
CA TYR A 8 -38.59 -45.82 -23.87
C TYR A 8 -37.57 -45.46 -22.78
N MET A 9 -36.68 -46.40 -22.39
CA MET A 9 -35.61 -46.06 -21.45
C MET A 9 -34.57 -45.11 -22.06
N PHE A 10 -34.22 -45.27 -23.34
CA PHE A 10 -33.28 -44.36 -24.00
C PHE A 10 -33.88 -42.95 -24.18
N LEU A 11 -35.18 -42.85 -24.49
CA LEU A 11 -35.86 -41.57 -24.62
C LEU A 11 -36.01 -40.87 -23.24
N CYS A 12 -36.30 -41.61 -22.17
CA CYS A 12 -36.34 -41.03 -20.82
C CYS A 12 -34.95 -40.58 -20.34
N VAL A 13 -33.86 -41.27 -20.68
CA VAL A 13 -32.50 -40.83 -20.34
C VAL A 13 -32.08 -39.61 -21.16
N LEU A 14 -32.50 -39.49 -22.42
CA LEU A 14 -32.27 -38.29 -23.23
C LEU A 14 -33.09 -37.09 -22.73
N ILE A 15 -34.35 -37.29 -22.33
CA ILE A 15 -35.20 -36.21 -21.79
C ILE A 15 -34.75 -35.81 -20.38
N LEU A 16 -34.28 -36.74 -19.54
CA LEU A 16 -33.68 -36.43 -18.23
C LEU A 16 -32.27 -35.84 -18.34
N GLY A 17 -31.53 -36.13 -19.41
CA GLY A 17 -30.25 -35.49 -19.74
C GLY A 17 -30.39 -34.06 -20.25
N CYS A 18 -31.50 -33.72 -20.91
CA CYS A 18 -31.76 -32.37 -21.42
C CYS A 18 -32.35 -31.40 -20.38
N CYS A 19 -32.81 -31.88 -19.21
CA CYS A 19 -33.40 -31.02 -18.17
C CYS A 19 -32.44 -30.60 -17.04
N LYS A 20 -31.13 -30.76 -17.22
CA LYS A 20 -30.09 -30.14 -16.36
C LYS A 20 -29.17 -29.18 -17.11
N ILE A 21 -29.68 -28.53 -18.14
CA ILE A 21 -29.17 -27.22 -18.56
C ILE A 21 -30.13 -26.18 -17.97
N THR A 22 -30.17 -26.13 -16.64
CA THR A 22 -30.68 -24.93 -15.95
C THR A 22 -29.65 -23.84 -16.16
N ASN A 23 -29.78 -23.10 -17.26
CA ASN A 23 -29.52 -21.67 -17.31
C ASN A 23 -28.27 -21.18 -16.55
N ALA A 24 -27.10 -21.73 -16.88
CA ALA A 24 -25.82 -21.08 -16.59
C ALA A 24 -25.50 -19.94 -17.60
N GLU A 25 -26.44 -19.63 -18.50
CA GLU A 25 -26.35 -18.54 -19.49
C GLU A 25 -27.20 -17.31 -19.12
N THR A 26 -27.73 -17.25 -17.90
CA THR A 26 -28.43 -16.05 -17.44
C THR A 26 -27.43 -15.11 -16.78
N VAL A 27 -27.03 -14.10 -17.57
CA VAL A 27 -26.37 -12.87 -17.15
C VAL A 27 -24.89 -13.06 -16.79
N SER A 28 -24.04 -13.20 -17.83
CA SER A 28 -22.76 -12.49 -17.82
C SER A 28 -23.11 -11.00 -17.79
N GLN A 29 -23.47 -10.51 -16.62
CA GLN A 29 -23.53 -9.09 -16.34
C GLN A 29 -22.12 -8.63 -16.65
N LEU A 30 -21.98 -7.78 -17.68
CA LEU A 30 -20.72 -7.17 -18.02
C LEU A 30 -20.11 -6.65 -16.72
N LEU A 31 -19.00 -7.26 -16.29
CA LEU A 31 -18.38 -6.97 -15.01
C LEU A 31 -18.08 -5.46 -14.97
N PHE A 32 -18.54 -4.78 -13.92
CA PHE A 32 -18.41 -3.32 -13.75
C PHE A 32 -19.23 -2.45 -14.73
N SER A 33 -20.23 -3.00 -15.43
CA SER A 33 -21.08 -2.23 -16.34
C SER A 33 -22.11 -1.33 -15.67
N THR A 34 -22.45 -1.60 -14.41
CA THR A 34 -23.39 -0.78 -13.65
C THR A 34 -22.65 0.13 -12.68
N GLU A 35 -23.17 1.33 -12.45
CA GLU A 35 -22.67 2.25 -11.42
C GLU A 35 -22.57 1.56 -10.06
N LYS A 36 -23.62 0.82 -9.66
CA LYS A 36 -23.64 0.03 -8.42
C LYS A 36 -22.46 -0.95 -8.32
N SER A 37 -22.13 -1.68 -9.40
CA SER A 37 -21.01 -2.63 -9.36
C SER A 37 -19.63 -1.95 -9.29
N ARG A 38 -19.50 -0.73 -9.86
CA ARG A 38 -18.30 0.10 -9.73
C ARG A 38 -18.17 0.68 -8.33
N GLU A 39 -19.28 1.08 -7.73
CA GLU A 39 -19.37 1.55 -6.35
C GLU A 39 -19.00 0.45 -5.35
N GLU A 40 -19.61 -0.73 -5.46
CA GLU A 40 -19.26 -1.90 -4.64
C GLU A 40 -17.75 -2.22 -4.71
N PHE A 41 -17.17 -2.18 -5.91
CA PHE A 41 -15.74 -2.38 -6.10
C PHE A 41 -14.89 -1.31 -5.40
N ALA A 42 -15.21 -0.03 -5.59
CA ALA A 42 -14.48 1.06 -4.97
C ALA A 42 -14.56 0.99 -3.44
N VAL A 43 -15.74 0.69 -2.88
CA VAL A 43 -15.95 0.51 -1.44
C VAL A 43 -15.07 -0.61 -0.91
N GLU A 44 -15.16 -1.80 -1.49
CA GLU A 44 -14.43 -2.98 -1.02
C GLU A 44 -12.91 -2.78 -1.06
N VAL A 45 -12.39 -2.27 -2.18
CA VAL A 45 -10.96 -1.99 -2.33
C VAL A 45 -10.51 -0.96 -1.31
N THR A 46 -11.21 0.17 -1.18
CA THR A 46 -10.80 1.26 -0.29
C THR A 46 -10.88 0.87 1.18
N ASP A 47 -11.88 0.08 1.59
CA ASP A 47 -12.01 -0.39 2.98
C ASP A 47 -10.88 -1.35 3.37
N ILE A 48 -10.57 -2.32 2.50
CA ILE A 48 -9.45 -3.25 2.70
C ILE A 48 -8.14 -2.46 2.80
N LEU A 49 -7.92 -1.52 1.87
CA LEU A 49 -6.72 -0.69 1.87
C LEU A 49 -6.61 0.17 3.12
N GLY A 50 -7.69 0.85 3.54
CA GLY A 50 -7.68 1.72 4.71
C GLY A 50 -7.31 1.00 5.99
N LYS A 51 -7.91 -0.18 6.21
CA LYS A 51 -7.61 -1.00 7.39
C LYS A 51 -6.14 -1.41 7.42
N ASN A 52 -5.63 -1.91 6.30
CA ASN A 52 -4.26 -2.41 6.22
C ASN A 52 -3.23 -1.27 6.26
N TRP A 53 -3.53 -0.13 5.64
CA TRP A 53 -2.70 1.06 5.68
C TRP A 53 -2.56 1.63 7.09
N ARG A 54 -3.68 1.77 7.82
CA ARG A 54 -3.67 2.21 9.21
C ARG A 54 -2.81 1.29 10.07
N THR A 55 -3.05 -0.01 9.95
CA THR A 55 -2.27 -1.04 10.66
C THR A 55 -0.78 -0.91 10.34
N TRP A 56 -0.42 -0.72 9.07
CA TRP A 56 0.97 -0.53 8.67
C TRP A 56 1.57 0.76 9.26
N GLN A 57 0.89 1.91 9.12
CA GLN A 57 1.39 3.21 9.60
C GLN A 57 1.59 3.23 11.12
N ASP A 58 0.71 2.56 11.88
CA ASP A 58 0.84 2.49 13.34
C ASP A 58 2.02 1.61 13.79
N ASN A 59 2.39 0.62 12.97
CA ASN A 59 3.41 -0.38 13.29
C ASN A 59 4.78 -0.13 12.67
N VAL A 60 4.88 0.69 11.62
CA VAL A 60 6.16 1.03 11.02
C VAL A 60 7.06 1.73 12.05
N ARG A 61 8.34 1.37 12.04
CA ARG A 61 9.34 1.96 12.93
C ARG A 61 10.52 2.45 12.13
N ILE A 62 11.05 3.57 12.58
CA ILE A 62 12.21 4.25 12.01
C ILE A 62 13.33 4.12 13.03
N ASP A 63 14.23 3.19 12.76
CA ASP A 63 15.36 2.84 13.62
C ASP A 63 16.66 2.99 12.81
N ASN A 64 17.82 2.89 13.48
CA ASN A 64 19.16 2.91 12.86
C ASN A 64 19.54 4.20 12.11
N ILE A 65 18.91 5.34 12.44
CA ILE A 65 19.26 6.64 11.86
C ILE A 65 20.68 7.01 12.25
N ASP A 66 21.56 7.32 11.30
CA ASP A 66 22.86 7.90 11.64
C ASP A 66 22.67 9.35 12.05
N VAL A 67 23.26 9.77 13.16
CA VAL A 67 23.16 11.15 13.64
C VAL A 67 24.55 11.76 13.73
N GLU A 68 24.78 12.83 12.98
CA GLU A 68 26.00 13.62 12.98
C GLU A 68 25.69 15.07 13.35
N GLY A 69 26.20 15.52 14.49
CA GLY A 69 25.88 16.85 15.01
C GLY A 69 24.36 17.00 15.18
N ALA A 70 23.79 18.00 14.49
CA ALA A 70 22.36 18.32 14.52
C ALA A 70 21.54 17.67 13.40
N GLN A 71 22.12 16.76 12.62
CA GLN A 71 21.48 16.15 11.45
C GLN A 71 21.45 14.64 11.55
N GLY A 72 20.33 14.06 11.11
CA GLY A 72 20.15 12.62 10.97
C GLY A 72 19.98 12.18 9.52
N PHE A 73 20.46 10.99 9.25
CA PHE A 73 20.47 10.33 7.95
C PHE A 73 19.73 8.99 8.08
N LEU A 74 18.63 8.90 7.32
CA LEU A 74 17.85 7.70 7.10
C LEU A 74 18.26 7.12 5.75
N PHE A 75 18.74 5.89 5.74
CA PHE A 75 19.14 5.19 4.53
C PHE A 75 18.03 4.27 4.01
N PRO A 76 18.08 3.88 2.72
CA PRO A 76 17.18 2.88 2.18
C PRO A 76 17.21 1.59 3.01
N GLY A 77 16.02 1.14 3.44
CA GLY A 77 15.84 -0.05 4.28
C GLY A 77 15.66 0.22 5.77
N ASP A 78 15.97 1.43 6.25
CA ASP A 78 15.82 1.79 7.68
C ASP A 78 14.36 2.05 8.09
N LEU A 79 13.48 2.30 7.12
CA LEU A 79 12.02 2.33 7.33
C LEU A 79 11.48 0.88 7.37
N GLY A 80 11.57 0.25 8.53
CA GLY A 80 11.48 -1.22 8.67
C GLY A 80 10.17 -1.80 9.25
N ARG A 81 10.25 -3.12 9.50
CA ARG A 81 9.32 -4.03 10.19
C ARG A 81 8.11 -4.56 9.42
N GLU A 82 7.22 -3.69 8.98
CA GLU A 82 5.96 -4.11 8.35
C GLU A 82 5.86 -3.56 6.94
N VAL A 83 5.30 -4.36 6.04
CA VAL A 83 4.96 -3.94 4.67
C VAL A 83 3.57 -4.46 4.39
N LEU A 84 2.76 -3.67 3.67
CA LEU A 84 1.49 -4.16 3.14
C LEU A 84 1.68 -5.49 2.41
N ASN A 85 0.81 -6.45 2.69
CA ASN A 85 0.90 -7.80 2.15
C ASN A 85 -0.44 -8.18 1.53
N LEU A 86 -0.45 -8.57 0.25
CA LEU A 86 -1.67 -8.96 -0.46
C LEU A 86 -2.36 -10.15 0.20
N SER A 87 -1.61 -11.12 0.72
CA SER A 87 -2.21 -12.27 1.41
C SER A 87 -3.04 -11.81 2.60
N ASP A 88 -2.51 -10.90 3.42
CA ASP A 88 -3.22 -10.37 4.58
C ASP A 88 -4.39 -9.47 4.19
N MET A 89 -4.21 -8.62 3.18
CA MET A 89 -5.31 -7.81 2.62
C MET A 89 -6.46 -8.68 2.10
N MET A 90 -6.13 -9.80 1.42
CA MET A 90 -7.12 -10.72 0.86
C MET A 90 -7.80 -11.62 1.89
N LYS A 91 -7.34 -11.66 3.15
CA LYS A 91 -8.06 -12.33 4.25
C LYS A 91 -9.31 -11.55 4.68
N SER A 92 -9.27 -10.22 4.57
CA SER A 92 -10.43 -9.36 4.84
C SER A 92 -11.42 -9.24 3.68
N PHE A 93 -11.13 -9.87 2.54
CA PHE A 93 -11.97 -9.79 1.36
C PHE A 93 -13.04 -10.89 1.37
N ASP A 94 -14.31 -10.49 1.42
CA ASP A 94 -15.43 -11.42 1.26
C ASP A 94 -15.56 -11.87 -0.20
N ARG A 95 -15.45 -13.19 -0.41
CA ARG A 95 -15.52 -13.80 -1.74
C ARG A 95 -16.92 -14.32 -2.06
N THR A 96 -17.84 -14.26 -1.12
CA THR A 96 -19.19 -14.80 -1.25
C THR A 96 -19.92 -14.13 -2.41
N ASN A 97 -20.44 -14.93 -3.34
CA ASN A 97 -21.15 -14.47 -4.55
C ASN A 97 -20.33 -13.58 -5.51
N LYS A 98 -18.99 -13.59 -5.44
CA LYS A 98 -18.15 -12.84 -6.38
C LYS A 98 -17.62 -13.75 -7.50
N SER A 99 -17.65 -13.27 -8.74
CA SER A 99 -17.05 -13.99 -9.87
C SER A 99 -15.54 -14.02 -9.78
N GLN A 100 -14.88 -15.00 -10.40
CA GLN A 100 -13.43 -15.12 -10.34
C GLN A 100 -12.72 -13.89 -10.95
N GLU A 101 -13.29 -13.32 -12.00
CA GLU A 101 -12.83 -12.12 -12.70
C GLU A 101 -12.83 -10.91 -11.77
N TYR A 102 -13.90 -10.73 -10.99
CA TYR A 102 -14.00 -9.69 -9.96
C TYR A 102 -12.88 -9.81 -8.93
N ILE A 103 -12.68 -11.03 -8.42
CA ILE A 103 -11.65 -11.34 -7.42
C ILE A 103 -10.25 -11.07 -7.98
N VAL A 104 -10.01 -11.36 -9.26
CA VAL A 104 -8.74 -11.07 -9.93
C VAL A 104 -8.51 -9.55 -10.05
N CYS A 105 -9.53 -8.77 -10.38
CA CYS A 105 -9.42 -7.30 -10.42
C CYS A 105 -9.09 -6.70 -9.05
N VAL A 106 -9.77 -7.14 -7.99
CA VAL A 106 -9.46 -6.73 -6.61
C VAL A 106 -8.03 -7.08 -6.24
N LYS A 107 -7.60 -8.33 -6.51
CA LYS A 107 -6.22 -8.77 -6.27
C LYS A 107 -5.19 -7.95 -7.06
N ALA A 108 -5.49 -7.59 -8.30
CA ALA A 108 -4.59 -6.81 -9.15
C ALA A 108 -4.37 -5.41 -8.58
N VAL A 109 -5.44 -4.74 -8.14
CA VAL A 109 -5.39 -3.42 -7.51
C VAL A 109 -4.59 -3.48 -6.20
N LEU A 110 -4.97 -4.38 -5.28
CA LEU A 110 -4.29 -4.51 -3.99
C LEU A 110 -2.82 -4.91 -4.15
N GLY A 111 -2.51 -5.78 -5.12
CA GLY A 111 -1.16 -6.23 -5.42
C GLY A 111 -0.28 -5.14 -6.03
N ALA A 112 -0.86 -4.25 -6.86
CA ALA A 112 -0.15 -3.10 -7.40
C ALA A 112 0.27 -2.15 -6.28
N LEU A 113 -0.62 -1.87 -5.32
CA LEU A 113 -0.31 -1.05 -4.17
C LEU A 113 0.73 -1.69 -3.26
N GLU A 114 0.61 -2.99 -2.93
CA GLU A 114 1.65 -3.71 -2.17
C GLU A 114 3.02 -3.55 -2.84
N TYR A 115 3.10 -3.80 -4.15
CA TYR A 115 4.34 -3.73 -4.89
C TYR A 115 4.94 -2.32 -4.88
N GLY A 116 4.11 -1.31 -5.14
CA GLY A 116 4.51 0.09 -5.10
C GLY A 116 4.98 0.51 -3.72
N MET A 117 4.20 0.22 -2.68
CA MET A 117 4.54 0.57 -1.30
C MET A 117 5.77 -0.13 -0.77
N ARG A 118 5.94 -1.42 -1.08
CA ARG A 118 7.17 -2.15 -0.73
C ARG A 118 8.40 -1.52 -1.37
N SER A 119 8.30 -1.15 -2.64
CA SER A 119 9.40 -0.53 -3.39
C SER A 119 9.70 0.86 -2.82
N TRP A 120 8.66 1.64 -2.54
CA TRP A 120 8.77 2.95 -1.92
C TRP A 120 9.41 2.88 -0.54
N GLN A 121 8.91 2.03 0.35
CA GLN A 121 9.42 1.90 1.71
C GLN A 121 10.89 1.48 1.75
N ARG A 122 11.27 0.47 0.95
CA ARG A 122 12.66 0.00 0.86
C ARG A 122 13.60 1.04 0.27
N GLY A 123 13.11 1.85 -0.66
CA GLY A 123 13.89 2.90 -1.30
C GLY A 123 13.93 4.21 -0.53
N TYR A 124 13.11 4.37 0.52
CA TYR A 124 12.92 5.64 1.20
C TYR A 124 14.16 6.03 2.01
N SER A 125 14.57 7.28 1.85
CA SER A 125 15.75 7.86 2.50
C SER A 125 15.52 9.33 2.83
N HIS A 126 16.22 9.82 3.85
CA HIS A 126 16.16 11.22 4.25
C HIS A 126 17.55 11.66 4.73
N LYS A 127 18.07 12.78 4.20
CA LYS A 127 19.45 13.22 4.47
C LYS A 127 19.57 14.35 5.50
N ASN A 128 18.46 14.92 5.94
CA ASN A 128 18.48 16.09 6.80
C ASN A 128 17.37 16.05 7.85
N ILE A 129 17.36 15.01 8.70
CA ILE A 129 16.45 14.94 9.85
C ILE A 129 17.01 15.84 10.96
N PRO A 130 16.37 16.96 11.32
CA PRO A 130 16.93 17.91 12.29
C PRO A 130 16.82 17.43 13.74
N PHE A 131 17.92 17.54 14.48
CA PHE A 131 18.03 17.31 15.93
C PHE A 131 18.54 18.60 16.60
N PRO A 132 17.67 19.42 17.22
CA PRO A 132 18.04 20.76 17.69
C PRO A 132 19.19 20.82 18.71
N ARG A 133 19.35 19.76 19.51
CA ARG A 133 20.45 19.62 20.48
C ARG A 133 21.53 18.64 20.03
N GLY A 134 21.42 18.16 18.80
CA GLY A 134 22.25 17.10 18.24
C GLY A 134 22.15 15.77 18.97
N ALA A 135 23.06 14.86 18.62
CA ALA A 135 23.17 13.57 19.28
C ALA A 135 23.69 13.68 20.72
N SER A 136 23.08 12.92 21.63
CA SER A 136 23.60 12.75 22.99
C SER A 136 24.90 11.93 22.99
N CYS A 137 25.94 12.49 23.60
CA CYS A 137 27.08 11.72 24.10
C CYS A 137 26.71 11.18 25.50
N THR A 138 27.02 9.91 25.76
CA THR A 138 26.57 9.11 26.91
C THR A 138 26.79 9.71 28.30
N PHE A 139 27.59 10.77 28.41
CA PHE A 139 28.00 11.37 29.69
C PHE A 139 27.75 12.88 29.80
N THR A 140 27.36 13.57 28.72
CA THR A 140 27.37 15.04 28.71
C THR A 140 26.07 15.70 28.28
N MET A 141 25.16 14.99 27.60
CA MET A 141 23.91 15.58 27.12
C MET A 141 22.73 14.60 27.21
N PRO A 142 21.53 15.07 27.60
CA PRO A 142 20.33 14.24 27.52
C PRO A 142 19.99 13.91 26.05
N PRO A 143 19.41 12.74 25.77
CA PRO A 143 18.90 12.40 24.44
C PRO A 143 17.97 13.47 23.86
N CYS A 144 18.05 13.68 22.54
CA CYS A 144 17.26 14.69 21.82
C CYS A 144 16.32 14.02 20.82
N ASN A 145 15.08 14.51 20.74
CA ASN A 145 14.13 14.10 19.70
C ASN A 145 14.35 14.90 18.42
N ASN A 146 14.03 14.32 17.27
CA ASN A 146 13.98 15.06 16.02
C ASN A 146 12.84 16.09 16.01
N VAL A 147 13.02 17.17 15.25
CA VAL A 147 11.87 18.01 14.84
C VAL A 147 11.04 17.21 13.84
N PRO A 148 9.69 17.21 13.96
CA PRO A 148 8.82 16.63 12.95
C PRO A 148 9.16 17.10 11.54
N ILE A 149 9.26 16.16 10.60
CA ILE A 149 9.48 16.43 9.18
C ILE A 149 8.44 15.67 8.35
N ALA A 150 8.00 16.26 7.24
CA ALA A 150 7.07 15.59 6.34
C ALA A 150 7.73 14.38 5.68
N VAL A 151 6.96 13.32 5.41
CA VAL A 151 7.45 12.16 4.65
C VAL A 151 7.88 12.58 3.24
N GLU A 152 7.18 13.56 2.66
CA GLU A 152 7.51 14.10 1.34
C GLU A 152 8.92 14.72 1.24
N SER A 153 9.50 15.26 2.32
CA SER A 153 10.84 15.86 2.25
C SER A 153 11.96 14.84 2.03
N GLY A 154 11.65 13.54 2.18
CA GLY A 154 12.54 12.45 1.81
C GLY A 154 12.50 12.12 0.33
N LYS A 155 13.27 11.11 -0.07
CA LYS A 155 13.28 10.59 -1.43
C LYS A 155 13.21 9.08 -1.43
N SER A 156 12.43 8.50 -2.33
CA SER A 156 12.46 7.07 -2.60
C SER A 156 12.61 6.75 -4.06
N LEU A 157 13.50 5.80 -4.39
CA LEU A 157 13.55 5.23 -5.74
C LEU A 157 12.23 4.54 -6.15
N GLY A 158 11.44 4.10 -5.16
CA GLY A 158 10.14 3.49 -5.39
C GLY A 158 8.99 4.48 -5.61
N ASP A 159 9.22 5.80 -5.54
CA ASP A 159 8.19 6.80 -5.87
C ASP A 159 7.63 6.59 -7.29
N LYS A 160 8.49 6.16 -8.23
CA LYS A 160 8.07 5.81 -9.59
C LYS A 160 7.00 4.72 -9.61
N ASN A 161 7.13 3.70 -8.75
CA ASN A 161 6.20 2.57 -8.68
C ASN A 161 4.83 2.93 -8.11
N MET A 162 4.70 4.13 -7.53
CA MET A 162 3.46 4.67 -7.01
C MET A 162 2.80 5.69 -7.96
N THR A 163 3.34 5.87 -9.17
CA THR A 163 2.72 6.72 -10.19
C THR A 163 1.54 6.00 -10.87
N GLU A 164 0.55 6.76 -11.36
CA GLU A 164 -0.59 6.22 -12.12
C GLU A 164 -0.16 5.21 -13.18
N ARG A 165 0.83 5.59 -14.00
CA ARG A 165 1.31 4.75 -15.12
C ARG A 165 1.84 3.41 -14.63
N ASP A 166 2.74 3.41 -13.65
CA ASP A 166 3.40 2.20 -13.19
C ASP A 166 2.44 1.31 -12.38
N LEU A 167 1.54 1.90 -11.59
CA LEU A 167 0.45 1.18 -10.90
C LEU A 167 -0.50 0.52 -11.92
N TYR A 168 -0.97 1.28 -12.91
CA TYR A 168 -1.87 0.76 -13.95
C TYR A 168 -1.20 -0.36 -14.76
N SER A 169 0.07 -0.19 -15.12
CA SER A 169 0.84 -1.20 -15.85
C SER A 169 0.96 -2.50 -15.06
N TYR A 170 1.18 -2.40 -13.75
CA TYR A 170 1.19 -3.57 -12.86
C TYR A 170 -0.17 -4.28 -12.81
N MET A 171 -1.25 -3.51 -12.68
CA MET A 171 -2.61 -4.07 -12.64
C MET A 171 -2.93 -4.81 -13.94
N LEU A 172 -2.62 -4.23 -15.10
CA LEU A 172 -2.82 -4.89 -16.40
C LEU A 172 -2.02 -6.17 -16.57
N TYR A 173 -0.82 -6.26 -15.98
CA TYR A 173 -0.04 -7.49 -16.00
C TYR A 173 -0.71 -8.63 -15.22
N ARG A 174 -1.54 -8.30 -14.22
CA ARG A 174 -2.20 -9.27 -13.33
C ARG A 174 -3.61 -9.66 -13.78
N VAL A 175 -4.25 -8.89 -14.65
CA VAL A 175 -5.61 -9.14 -15.15
C VAL A 175 -5.58 -9.82 -16.53
N PRO A 176 -6.49 -10.77 -16.83
CA PRO A 176 -6.59 -11.40 -18.15
C PRO A 176 -6.78 -10.38 -19.28
N LYS A 177 -6.11 -10.59 -20.42
CA LYS A 177 -6.06 -9.63 -21.55
C LYS A 177 -7.42 -9.29 -22.18
N ASN A 178 -8.46 -10.11 -21.93
CA ASN A 178 -9.73 -10.06 -22.65
C ASN A 178 -10.79 -9.14 -22.00
N GLU A 179 -10.51 -8.52 -20.84
CA GLU A 179 -11.49 -7.69 -20.14
C GLU A 179 -11.34 -6.20 -20.50
N ARG A 180 -12.00 -5.77 -21.59
CA ARG A 180 -12.01 -4.34 -22.01
C ARG A 180 -12.54 -3.42 -20.91
N TYR A 181 -13.56 -3.84 -20.17
CA TYR A 181 -14.24 -3.03 -19.14
C TYR A 181 -13.43 -2.89 -17.86
N ALA A 182 -12.57 -3.87 -17.52
CA ALA A 182 -11.66 -3.75 -16.39
C ALA A 182 -10.61 -2.66 -16.61
N ARG A 183 -10.18 -2.39 -17.85
CA ARG A 183 -9.11 -1.42 -18.14
C ARG A 183 -9.41 -0.03 -17.61
N GLY A 184 -10.64 0.46 -17.85
CA GLY A 184 -11.01 1.78 -17.40
C GLY A 184 -11.03 1.87 -15.88
N LEU A 185 -11.60 0.85 -15.24
CA LEU A 185 -11.61 0.72 -13.79
C LEU A 185 -10.19 0.66 -13.19
N LEU A 186 -9.29 -0.13 -13.76
CA LEU A 186 -7.90 -0.23 -13.29
C LEU A 186 -7.15 1.10 -13.46
N LYS A 187 -7.37 1.82 -14.56
CA LYS A 187 -6.76 3.12 -14.80
C LYS A 187 -7.23 4.16 -13.78
N SER A 188 -8.55 4.25 -13.57
CA SER A 188 -9.16 5.16 -12.59
C SER A 188 -8.72 4.83 -11.16
N SER A 189 -8.61 3.54 -10.84
CA SER A 189 -8.04 3.07 -9.57
C SER A 189 -6.60 3.55 -9.39
N ALA A 190 -5.75 3.33 -10.40
CA ALA A 190 -4.34 3.73 -10.36
C ALA A 190 -4.16 5.25 -10.20
N LYS A 191 -4.97 6.06 -10.89
CA LYS A 191 -4.96 7.53 -10.78
C LYS A 191 -5.31 7.97 -9.36
N ALA A 192 -6.44 7.48 -8.83
CA ALA A 192 -6.88 7.81 -7.47
C ALA A 192 -5.84 7.39 -6.40
N MET A 193 -5.25 6.20 -6.52
CA MET A 193 -4.20 5.73 -5.60
C MET A 193 -2.95 6.60 -5.66
N SER A 194 -2.48 6.93 -6.86
CA SER A 194 -1.29 7.76 -7.06
C SER A 194 -1.45 9.14 -6.41
N GLU A 195 -2.61 9.76 -6.57
CA GLU A 195 -2.87 11.09 -6.00
C GLU A 195 -3.03 11.05 -4.48
N CYS A 196 -3.78 10.07 -3.96
CA CYS A 196 -3.96 9.94 -2.50
C CYS A 196 -2.64 9.57 -1.81
N PHE A 197 -1.76 8.81 -2.47
CA PHE A 197 -0.42 8.54 -1.96
C PHE A 197 0.43 9.80 -1.87
N ARG A 198 0.39 10.65 -2.91
CA ARG A 198 1.10 11.93 -2.92
C ARG A 198 0.64 12.81 -1.75
N GLU A 199 -0.66 12.97 -1.57
CA GLU A 199 -1.23 13.76 -0.47
C GLU A 199 -0.92 13.19 0.91
N TRP A 200 -0.92 11.86 1.04
CA TRP A 200 -0.51 11.22 2.29
C TRP A 200 0.95 11.55 2.63
N LYS A 201 1.87 11.56 1.65
CA LYS A 201 3.28 11.93 1.91
C LYS A 201 3.42 13.38 2.38
N GLU A 202 2.62 14.28 1.81
CA GLU A 202 2.58 15.72 2.15
C GLU A 202 2.07 15.95 3.58
N THR A 203 1.18 15.07 4.08
CA THR A 203 0.48 15.25 5.36
C THR A 203 0.96 14.33 6.48
N CYS A 204 1.75 13.30 6.18
CA CYS A 204 2.35 12.39 7.14
C CYS A 204 3.74 12.87 7.57
N PHE A 205 4.08 12.67 8.85
CA PHE A 205 5.30 13.17 9.47
C PHE A 205 6.12 12.06 10.12
N ILE A 206 7.44 12.15 9.99
CA ILE A 206 8.43 11.38 10.74
C ILE A 206 8.74 12.09 12.04
N THR A 207 8.48 11.44 13.17
CA THR A 207 8.62 12.03 14.51
C THR A 207 9.12 11.03 15.53
N GLY A 208 9.55 11.53 16.70
CA GLY A 208 9.87 10.69 17.86
C GLY A 208 11.16 9.88 17.73
N ILE A 209 12.02 10.19 16.75
CA ILE A 209 13.35 9.61 16.67
C ILE A 209 14.18 10.19 17.81
N LEU A 210 14.68 9.33 18.68
CA LEU A 210 15.55 9.69 19.80
C LEU A 210 17.01 9.43 19.42
N ALA A 211 17.84 10.47 19.40
CA ALA A 211 19.28 10.37 19.12
C ALA A 211 20.11 10.09 20.39
N PHE A 212 20.97 9.07 20.35
CA PHE A 212 21.83 8.64 21.47
C PHE A 212 23.13 7.96 20.98
N GLY A 213 24.13 7.88 21.87
CA GLY A 213 25.19 6.86 21.78
C GLY A 213 26.43 7.20 20.96
N GLY A 214 26.74 8.47 20.71
CA GLY A 214 28.02 8.80 20.08
C GLY A 214 29.14 9.09 21.10
N ILE A 215 30.38 9.00 20.63
CA ILE A 215 31.58 9.31 21.42
C ILE A 215 32.05 10.71 21.00
N ALA A 216 32.24 11.61 21.97
CA ALA A 216 32.93 12.87 21.73
C ALA A 216 34.43 12.57 21.50
N PRO A 217 35.07 13.10 20.44
CA PRO A 217 36.49 12.89 20.20
C PRO A 217 37.29 13.34 21.43
N GLN A 218 38.17 12.46 21.93
CA GLN A 218 39.10 12.77 23.01
C GLN A 218 40.49 13.10 22.47
N PRO A 219 41.21 14.08 23.07
CA PRO A 219 40.70 15.03 24.07
C PRO A 219 39.81 16.09 23.40
N ALA A 220 38.77 16.55 24.10
CA ALA A 220 38.09 17.79 23.72
C ALA A 220 39.14 18.93 23.72
N PRO A 221 39.19 19.81 22.71
CA PRO A 221 40.15 20.90 22.73
C PRO A 221 39.93 21.73 24.00
N MET A 222 41.00 22.00 24.74
CA MET A 222 40.90 22.76 26.00
C MET A 222 40.21 24.10 25.74
N GLY A 223 39.09 24.34 26.42
CA GLY A 223 38.34 25.61 26.35
C GLY A 223 37.19 25.66 25.34
N THR A 224 36.92 24.63 24.52
CA THR A 224 35.87 24.68 23.48
C THR A 224 34.65 23.79 23.71
N GLY A 225 34.54 23.16 24.88
CA GLY A 225 33.42 22.28 25.21
C GLY A 225 33.53 20.89 24.53
N PRO A 226 32.53 20.01 24.69
CA PRO A 226 32.55 18.68 24.10
C PRO A 226 32.64 18.77 22.57
N GLY A 227 33.60 18.07 21.97
CA GLY A 227 33.78 18.00 20.51
C GLY A 227 32.60 17.32 19.79
N PRO A 228 32.57 17.37 18.44
CA PRO A 228 31.46 16.83 17.66
C PRO A 228 31.28 15.32 17.88
N VAL A 229 30.07 14.92 18.26
CA VAL A 229 29.71 13.52 18.54
C VAL A 229 29.73 12.69 17.25
N ARG A 230 30.53 11.62 17.21
CA ARG A 230 30.59 10.67 16.08
C ARG A 230 29.91 9.35 16.42
N GLY A 231 29.27 8.73 15.42
CA GLY A 231 28.69 7.39 15.52
C GLY A 231 27.40 7.28 16.32
N ALA A 232 26.70 8.41 16.54
CA ALA A 232 25.42 8.37 17.23
C ALA A 232 24.32 7.77 16.36
N LYS A 233 23.34 7.14 17.02
CA LYS A 233 22.22 6.47 16.38
C LYS A 233 20.89 7.05 16.85
N GLY A 234 19.91 7.13 15.94
CA GLY A 234 18.52 7.46 16.21
C GLY A 234 17.65 6.21 16.19
N LYS A 235 16.69 6.12 17.11
CA LYS A 235 15.72 5.01 17.17
C LYS A 235 14.34 5.46 17.63
N ASN A 236 13.37 4.55 17.58
CA ASN A 236 11.99 4.73 18.05
C ASN A 236 11.16 5.72 17.22
N GLY A 237 11.63 6.13 16.03
CA GLY A 237 10.87 6.99 15.16
C GLY A 237 9.60 6.32 14.67
N LYS A 238 8.58 7.15 14.41
CA LYS A 238 7.25 6.72 13.96
C LYS A 238 6.74 7.63 12.85
N LEU A 239 5.78 7.10 12.10
CA LEU A 239 4.94 7.91 11.24
C LEU A 239 3.74 8.42 12.05
N THR A 240 3.42 9.70 11.90
CA THR A 240 2.33 10.40 12.60
C THR A 240 1.61 11.34 11.63
N GLY A 241 0.40 11.80 11.98
CA GLY A 241 -0.44 12.60 11.10
C GLY A 241 -1.63 11.82 10.55
N PRO A 242 -2.35 12.37 9.56
CA PRO A 242 -3.51 11.72 8.98
C PRO A 242 -3.16 10.35 8.38
N TYR A 243 -4.11 9.43 8.48
CA TYR A 243 -4.05 8.19 7.72
C TYR A 243 -4.36 8.46 6.26
N PHE A 244 -4.02 7.50 5.40
CA PHE A 244 -4.41 7.49 4.00
C PHE A 244 -5.93 7.70 3.86
N ASN A 245 -6.32 8.73 3.09
CA ASN A 245 -7.70 9.17 3.00
C ASN A 245 -8.51 8.27 2.05
N VAL A 246 -9.08 7.20 2.60
CA VAL A 246 -9.86 6.22 1.84
C VAL A 246 -11.17 6.74 1.29
N LEU A 247 -11.79 7.71 1.97
CA LEU A 247 -13.03 8.33 1.48
C LEU A 247 -12.73 9.15 0.22
N LEU A 248 -11.69 9.97 0.27
CA LEU A 248 -11.24 10.74 -0.89
C LEU A 248 -10.77 9.82 -2.03
N MET A 249 -10.08 8.71 -1.72
CA MET A 249 -9.71 7.73 -2.73
C MET A 249 -10.96 7.14 -3.40
N ARG A 250 -11.99 6.78 -2.62
CA ARG A 250 -13.25 6.25 -3.15
C ARG A 250 -13.95 7.26 -4.06
N GLU A 251 -14.12 8.49 -3.59
CA GLU A 251 -14.73 9.58 -4.36
C GLU A 251 -14.00 9.81 -5.69
N ARG A 252 -12.66 9.84 -5.66
CA ARG A 252 -11.83 9.97 -6.87
C ARG A 252 -11.96 8.78 -7.81
N MET A 253 -11.95 7.55 -7.28
CA MET A 253 -12.14 6.36 -8.10
C MET A 253 -13.45 6.42 -8.86
N LEU A 254 -14.55 6.78 -8.17
CA LEU A 254 -15.87 6.91 -8.77
C LEU A 254 -15.92 8.04 -9.81
N GLY A 255 -15.44 9.23 -9.46
CA GLY A 255 -15.39 10.36 -10.41
C GLY A 255 -14.60 10.02 -11.67
N TYR A 256 -13.47 9.33 -11.55
CA TYR A 256 -12.67 8.89 -12.69
C TYR A 256 -13.29 7.74 -13.47
N PHE A 257 -14.27 7.00 -12.92
CA PHE A 257 -15.00 6.01 -13.70
C PHE A 257 -15.98 6.65 -14.67
N ASP A 258 -16.44 7.87 -14.41
CA ASP A 258 -17.42 8.58 -15.23
C ASP A 258 -16.76 9.47 -16.32
N GLU A 259 -15.45 9.67 -16.23
CA GLU A 259 -14.63 10.39 -17.23
C GLU A 259 -14.26 9.52 -18.47
N GLN A 260 -14.63 8.24 -18.51
CA GLN A 260 -14.20 7.26 -19.54
C GLN A 260 -15.34 6.76 -20.41
#